data_AF-G2WH21-F1
#
_entry.id   AF-G2WH21-F1
#
_cell.length_a   1.000
_cell.length_b   1.000
_cell.length_c   1.000
_cell.angle_alpha   90.00
_cell.angle_beta   90.00
_cell.angle_gamma   90.00
#
_symmetry.space_group_name_H-M   'P 1'
#
loop_
_entity.id
_entity.type
_entity.pdbx_description
1 polymer ?
#
loop_
_entity_poly.entity_id
_entity_poly.type
_entity_poly.pdbx_seq_one_letter_code
_entity_poly.pdbx_strand_id
1 'polypeptide(L)'
;GPGKNSKGVDSYGPYDAQELVESYKHELDIEVVPFRMVTYLPDEDRYAPIDQIDTTKTRTLNISGTELRRRLRVGGEIPEWFSYPEVVKILRESNPPRPKQGFSIVLGNSLTVSREQLSIALLSTFLQFGGGRYYKIFEHNNKTELLSLIQDFIGSGSGLIIPNQWEDDKDSVVGKQNVYLLDTSSSADIQLESADEPISHIVQKVVLFLEDNGFFVF
;
A
#
# COMPACT_ATOMS: atom_id res chain seq x y z
N GLY A 1 4.59 6.04 -16.66
CA GLY A 1 3.82 7.25 -17.03
C GLY A 1 3.08 7.78 -15.82
N PRO A 2 2.68 9.06 -15.82
CA PRO A 2 2.00 9.71 -14.69
C PRO A 2 0.65 9.09 -14.31
N GLY A 3 0.13 8.17 -15.13
CA GLY A 3 -1.10 7.44 -14.85
C GLY A 3 -2.34 8.34 -14.96
N LYS A 4 -3.48 7.78 -14.57
CA LYS A 4 -4.75 8.50 -14.51
C LYS A 4 -4.82 9.34 -13.24
N ASN A 5 -5.37 10.55 -13.36
CA ASN A 5 -5.68 11.39 -12.21
C ASN A 5 -6.83 10.78 -11.36
N SER A 6 -7.20 11.45 -10.26
CA SER A 6 -8.27 11.02 -9.35
C SER A 6 -9.66 10.88 -10.02
N LYS A 7 -9.86 11.47 -11.21
CA LYS A 7 -11.09 11.36 -12.02
C LYS A 7 -10.99 10.29 -13.12
N GLY A 8 -9.91 9.51 -13.15
CA GLY A 8 -9.70 8.47 -14.16
C GLY A 8 -9.28 9.00 -15.54
N VAL A 9 -8.91 10.28 -15.63
CA VAL A 9 -8.49 10.93 -16.89
C VAL A 9 -6.97 10.95 -16.96
N ASP A 10 -6.40 10.60 -18.11
CA ASP A 10 -4.96 10.66 -18.34
C ASP A 10 -4.49 12.12 -18.37
N SER A 11 -3.39 12.43 -17.69
CA SER A 11 -2.82 13.79 -17.67
C SER A 11 -2.27 14.23 -19.03
N TYR A 12 -1.87 13.26 -19.86
CA TYR A 12 -1.37 13.44 -21.22
C TYR A 12 -1.91 12.29 -22.07
N GLY A 13 -2.09 12.52 -23.36
CA GLY A 13 -2.29 11.45 -24.31
C GLY A 13 -1.08 10.49 -24.36
N PRO A 14 -1.27 9.25 -24.82
CA PRO A 14 -0.25 8.21 -24.78
C PRO A 14 1.01 8.54 -25.59
N TYR A 15 0.91 9.47 -26.55
CA TYR A 15 1.99 9.81 -27.48
C TYR A 15 2.30 11.31 -27.56
N ASP A 16 1.69 12.15 -26.73
CA ASP A 16 1.88 13.61 -26.74
C ASP A 16 3.35 14.00 -26.60
N ALA A 17 4.12 13.26 -25.79
CA ALA A 17 5.55 13.47 -25.63
C ALA A 17 6.32 13.21 -26.94
N GLN A 18 5.90 12.23 -27.73
CA GLN A 18 6.52 11.92 -29.03
C GLN A 18 6.21 13.01 -30.05
N GLU A 19 4.95 13.47 -30.08
CA GLU A 19 4.52 14.57 -30.97
C GLU A 19 5.25 15.88 -30.65
N LEU A 20 5.39 16.21 -29.36
CA LEU A 20 6.12 17.38 -28.91
C LEU A 20 7.60 17.31 -29.30
N VAL A 21 8.25 16.17 -29.03
CA VAL A 21 9.67 16.01 -29.35
C VAL A 21 9.92 16.03 -30.85
N GLU A 22 9.04 15.43 -31.66
CA GLU A 22 9.14 15.51 -33.13
C GLU A 22 9.03 16.96 -33.62
N SER A 23 8.19 17.80 -33.00
CA SER A 23 8.08 19.22 -33.36
C SER A 23 9.36 20.03 -33.14
N TYR A 24 10.20 19.62 -32.19
CA TYR A 24 11.49 20.25 -31.86
C TYR A 24 12.72 19.50 -32.40
N LYS A 25 12.52 18.49 -33.25
CA LYS A 25 13.59 17.61 -33.74
C LYS A 25 14.78 18.35 -34.34
N HIS A 26 14.54 19.45 -35.06
CA HIS A 26 15.60 20.24 -35.69
C HIS A 26 16.38 21.15 -34.72
N GLU A 27 15.87 21.36 -33.51
CA GLU A 27 16.50 22.18 -32.47
C GLU A 27 17.26 21.35 -31.43
N LEU A 28 16.86 20.08 -31.23
CA LEU A 28 17.37 19.25 -30.13
C LEU A 28 18.77 18.64 -30.40
N ASP A 29 19.26 18.67 -31.65
CA ASP A 29 20.55 18.10 -32.09
C ASP A 29 20.81 16.66 -31.58
N ILE A 30 19.74 15.90 -31.35
CA ILE A 30 19.75 14.51 -30.92
C ILE A 30 18.67 13.75 -31.69
N GLU A 31 19.02 12.58 -32.22
CA GLU A 31 18.08 11.74 -32.94
C GLU A 31 17.22 10.93 -31.97
N VAL A 32 15.91 11.16 -32.02
CA VAL A 32 14.93 10.47 -31.16
C VAL A 32 14.41 9.24 -31.89
N VAL A 33 14.49 8.08 -31.24
CA VAL A 33 13.88 6.84 -31.72
C VAL A 33 12.53 6.65 -31.02
N PRO A 34 11.38 6.87 -31.70
CA PRO A 34 10.08 6.70 -31.08
C PRO A 34 9.76 5.22 -30.89
N PHE A 35 9.19 4.87 -29.74
CA PHE A 35 8.70 3.52 -29.45
C PHE A 35 7.21 3.55 -29.14
N ARG A 36 6.43 2.69 -29.79
CA ARG A 36 5.05 2.42 -29.40
C ARG A 36 5.02 1.46 -28.22
N MET A 37 3.85 1.33 -27.59
CA MET A 37 3.67 0.42 -26.47
C MET A 37 4.09 -1.01 -26.86
N VAL A 38 5.00 -1.60 -26.10
CA VAL A 38 5.44 -2.98 -26.28
C VAL A 38 4.57 -3.89 -25.41
N THR A 39 4.15 -5.03 -25.97
CA THR A 39 3.29 -6.01 -25.30
C THR A 39 3.85 -7.42 -25.47
N TYR A 40 3.44 -8.34 -24.58
CA TYR A 40 3.87 -9.74 -24.65
C TYR A 40 2.88 -10.56 -25.48
N LEU A 41 3.41 -11.43 -26.36
CA LEU A 41 2.66 -12.34 -27.22
C LEU A 41 2.77 -13.76 -26.67
N PRO A 42 1.74 -14.29 -25.98
CA PRO A 42 1.86 -15.57 -25.28
C PRO A 42 2.01 -16.76 -26.23
N ASP A 43 1.42 -16.65 -27.43
CA ASP A 43 1.42 -17.74 -28.41
C ASP A 43 2.77 -17.85 -29.16
N GLU A 44 3.61 -16.82 -29.06
CA GLU A 44 4.92 -16.72 -29.72
C GLU A 44 6.08 -16.57 -28.73
N ASP A 45 5.79 -16.51 -27.42
CA ASP A 45 6.74 -16.28 -26.31
C ASP A 45 7.75 -15.15 -26.58
N ARG A 46 7.25 -13.99 -27.05
CA ARG A 46 8.09 -12.83 -27.36
C ARG A 46 7.39 -11.51 -27.13
N TYR A 47 8.19 -10.44 -27.14
CA TYR A 47 7.72 -9.06 -27.08
C TYR A 47 7.64 -8.43 -28.47
N ALA A 48 6.62 -7.60 -28.70
CA ALA A 48 6.46 -6.85 -29.94
C ALA A 48 5.83 -5.46 -29.70
N PRO A 49 6.22 -4.43 -30.47
CA PRO A 49 5.47 -3.18 -30.55
C PRO A 49 4.03 -3.41 -31.03
N ILE A 50 3.07 -2.75 -30.39
CA ILE A 50 1.64 -2.97 -30.66
C ILE A 50 1.21 -2.55 -32.08
N ASP A 51 1.95 -1.64 -32.71
CA ASP A 51 1.73 -1.18 -34.09
C ASP A 51 2.23 -2.16 -35.15
N GLN A 52 3.02 -3.16 -34.77
CA GLN A 52 3.56 -4.19 -35.65
C GLN A 52 2.76 -5.50 -35.62
N ILE A 53 1.68 -5.56 -34.85
CA ILE A 53 0.87 -6.76 -34.65
C ILE A 53 -0.60 -6.49 -34.94
N ASP A 54 -1.30 -7.50 -35.45
CA ASP A 54 -2.76 -7.46 -35.63
C ASP A 54 -3.44 -7.85 -34.31
N THR A 55 -3.80 -6.85 -33.51
CA THR A 55 -4.43 -7.07 -32.20
C THR A 55 -5.81 -7.73 -32.27
N THR A 56 -6.41 -7.87 -33.46
CA THR A 56 -7.67 -8.60 -33.64
C THR A 56 -7.48 -10.11 -33.78
N LYS A 57 -6.27 -10.55 -34.15
CA LYS A 57 -5.93 -11.97 -34.36
C LYS A 57 -4.90 -12.49 -33.37
N THR A 58 -3.99 -11.62 -32.93
CA THR A 58 -2.91 -11.98 -32.04
C THR A 58 -3.28 -11.63 -30.60
N ARG A 59 -3.24 -12.63 -29.72
CA ARG A 59 -3.46 -12.44 -28.28
C ARG A 59 -2.27 -11.69 -27.67
N THR A 60 -2.56 -10.74 -26.79
CA THR A 60 -1.54 -9.96 -26.09
C THR A 60 -1.76 -10.00 -24.58
N LEU A 61 -0.69 -9.91 -23.80
CA LEU A 61 -0.74 -9.77 -22.35
C LEU A 61 0.09 -8.57 -21.88
N ASN A 62 -0.42 -7.92 -20.85
CA ASN A 62 0.26 -6.83 -20.16
C ASN A 62 -0.12 -6.85 -18.67
N ILE A 63 0.82 -6.49 -17.80
CA ILE A 63 0.58 -6.20 -16.39
C ILE A 63 0.79 -4.70 -16.17
N SER A 64 -0.29 -3.99 -15.86
CA SER A 64 -0.21 -2.58 -15.50
C SER A 64 0.57 -2.39 -14.20
N GLY A 65 1.16 -1.20 -14.01
CA GLY A 65 1.83 -0.86 -12.74
C GLY A 65 0.90 -0.91 -11.52
N THR A 66 -0.41 -0.73 -11.70
CA THR A 66 -1.40 -0.91 -10.63
C THR A 66 -1.58 -2.39 -10.27
N GLU A 67 -1.65 -3.27 -11.26
CA GLU A 67 -1.74 -4.71 -11.02
C GLU A 67 -0.43 -5.26 -10.43
N LEU A 68 0.74 -4.77 -10.88
CA LEU A 68 2.03 -5.12 -10.29
C LEU A 68 2.08 -4.74 -8.81
N ARG A 69 1.72 -3.51 -8.44
CA ARG A 69 1.65 -3.08 -7.03
C ARG A 69 0.67 -3.94 -6.23
N ARG A 70 -0.47 -4.32 -6.80
CA ARG A 70 -1.43 -5.24 -6.17
C ARG A 70 -0.78 -6.59 -5.88
N ARG A 71 -0.11 -7.21 -6.87
CA ARG A 71 0.58 -8.51 -6.73
C ARG A 71 1.71 -8.46 -5.71
N LEU A 72 2.49 -7.38 -5.68
CA LEU A 72 3.51 -7.16 -4.63
C LEU A 72 2.85 -7.11 -3.24
N ARG A 73 1.79 -6.29 -3.09
CA ARG A 73 1.07 -6.11 -1.82
C ARG A 73 0.46 -7.40 -1.29
N VAL A 74 -0.17 -8.21 -2.13
CA VAL A 74 -0.81 -9.47 -1.70
C VAL A 74 0.13 -10.68 -1.71
N GLY A 75 1.37 -10.51 -2.19
CA GLY A 75 2.30 -11.64 -2.35
C GLY A 75 1.98 -12.57 -3.52
N GLY A 76 1.07 -12.20 -4.42
CA GLY A 76 0.69 -13.02 -5.57
C GLY A 76 1.81 -13.13 -6.62
N GLU A 77 1.84 -14.22 -7.38
CA GLU A 77 2.90 -14.47 -8.36
C GLU A 77 2.96 -13.40 -9.46
N ILE A 78 4.20 -13.07 -9.85
CA ILE A 78 4.48 -12.19 -10.99
C ILE A 78 5.07 -13.10 -12.07
N PRO A 79 4.47 -13.19 -13.27
CA PRO A 79 4.90 -14.14 -14.27
C PRO A 79 6.32 -13.82 -14.76
N GLU A 80 7.12 -14.86 -14.98
CA GLU A 80 8.50 -14.71 -15.47
C GLU A 80 8.56 -14.04 -16.84
N TRP A 81 7.53 -14.25 -17.69
CA TRP A 81 7.46 -13.53 -18.95
C TRP A 81 7.48 -12.02 -18.72
N PHE A 82 6.82 -11.49 -17.68
CA PHE A 82 6.70 -10.05 -17.40
C PHE A 82 7.98 -9.44 -16.84
N SER A 83 8.66 -10.14 -15.94
CA SER A 83 9.89 -9.66 -15.32
C SER A 83 10.71 -10.82 -14.79
N TYR A 84 12.02 -10.71 -14.87
CA TYR A 84 12.95 -11.71 -14.37
C TYR A 84 12.78 -11.96 -12.86
N PRO A 85 12.93 -13.21 -12.40
CA PRO A 85 12.69 -13.58 -11.01
C PRO A 85 13.59 -12.82 -10.02
N GLU A 86 14.83 -12.50 -10.40
CA GLU A 86 15.76 -11.70 -9.58
C GLU A 86 15.28 -10.25 -9.39
N VAL A 87 14.69 -9.64 -10.43
CA VAL A 87 14.11 -8.29 -10.34
C VAL A 87 12.87 -8.33 -9.45
N VAL A 88 12.00 -9.33 -9.65
CA VAL A 88 10.82 -9.54 -8.81
C VAL A 88 11.21 -9.74 -7.35
N LYS A 89 12.28 -10.49 -7.07
CA LYS A 89 12.80 -10.70 -5.72
C LYS A 89 13.19 -9.38 -5.06
N ILE A 90 14.00 -8.55 -5.74
CA ILE A 90 14.39 -7.23 -5.24
C ILE A 90 13.17 -6.35 -4.98
N LEU A 91 12.20 -6.33 -5.90
CA LEU A 91 10.96 -5.57 -5.74
C LEU A 91 10.17 -6.00 -4.50
N ARG A 92 10.11 -7.30 -4.20
CA ARG A 92 9.44 -7.84 -3.00
C ARG A 92 10.21 -7.58 -1.71
N GLU A 93 11.53 -7.51 -1.76
CA GLU A 93 12.35 -7.14 -0.61
C GLU A 93 12.12 -5.67 -0.23
N SER A 94 12.04 -4.76 -1.22
CA SER A 94 11.74 -3.35 -0.97
C SER A 94 10.25 -3.07 -0.72
N ASN A 95 9.34 -3.91 -1.25
CA ASN A 95 7.90 -3.76 -1.12
C ASN A 95 7.29 -5.08 -0.61
N PRO A 96 7.47 -5.38 0.69
CA PRO A 96 7.03 -6.65 1.25
C PRO A 96 5.50 -6.82 1.15
N PRO A 97 5.01 -8.07 1.07
CA PRO A 97 3.58 -8.34 1.08
C PRO A 97 2.95 -8.00 2.44
N ARG A 98 1.63 -7.82 2.49
CA ARG A 98 0.85 -7.43 3.70
C ARG A 98 1.21 -8.21 4.97
N PRO A 99 1.43 -9.54 4.96
CA PRO A 99 1.78 -10.28 6.17
C PRO A 99 3.14 -9.88 6.78
N LYS A 100 3.99 -9.18 6.01
CA LYS A 100 5.30 -8.66 6.43
C LYS A 100 5.33 -7.14 6.57
N GLN A 101 4.24 -6.44 6.23
CA GLN A 101 4.16 -4.98 6.41
C GLN A 101 3.83 -4.63 7.87
N GLY A 102 4.29 -3.46 8.30
CA GLY A 102 3.90 -2.88 9.56
C GLY A 102 2.56 -2.16 9.46
N PHE A 103 1.98 -1.85 10.62
CA PHE A 103 0.74 -1.09 10.75
C PHE A 103 0.68 -0.39 12.10
N SER A 104 -0.24 0.55 12.27
CA SER A 104 -0.62 1.07 13.58
C SER A 104 -2.14 1.07 13.77
N ILE A 105 -2.57 0.77 14.99
CA ILE A 105 -3.94 0.96 15.45
C ILE A 105 -3.95 2.13 16.42
N VAL A 106 -4.66 3.20 16.07
CA VAL A 106 -4.82 4.40 16.89
C VAL A 106 -6.15 4.30 17.63
N LEU A 107 -6.10 4.37 18.96
CA LEU A 107 -7.31 4.41 19.77
C LEU A 107 -7.90 5.83 19.71
N GLY A 108 -8.98 5.99 18.97
CA GLY A 108 -9.63 7.27 18.73
C GLY A 108 -10.19 7.93 19.99
N ASN A 109 -10.45 9.23 19.91
CA ASN A 109 -10.87 10.04 21.05
C ASN A 109 -12.24 9.65 21.62
N SER A 110 -13.11 9.01 20.84
CA SER A 110 -14.46 8.64 21.31
C SER A 110 -14.50 7.45 22.26
N LEU A 111 -13.45 6.63 22.33
CA LEU A 111 -13.40 5.46 23.21
C LEU A 111 -13.48 5.85 24.70
N THR A 112 -14.39 5.21 25.43
CA THR A 112 -14.56 5.39 26.89
C THR A 112 -14.04 4.21 27.72
N VAL A 113 -13.70 3.09 27.07
CA VAL A 113 -13.00 1.96 27.71
C VAL A 113 -11.60 2.35 28.18
N SER A 114 -11.03 1.63 29.17
CA SER A 114 -9.64 1.85 29.58
C SER A 114 -8.69 1.58 28.41
N ARG A 115 -8.03 2.65 27.96
CA ARG A 115 -7.05 2.64 26.86
C ARG A 115 -5.87 1.74 27.21
N GLU A 116 -5.46 1.70 28.46
CA GLU A 116 -4.38 0.86 28.96
C GLU A 116 -4.75 -0.63 28.87
N GLN A 117 -5.92 -1.01 29.37
CA GLN A 117 -6.40 -2.40 29.31
C GLN A 117 -6.63 -2.85 27.88
N LEU A 118 -7.24 -2.01 27.03
CA LEU A 118 -7.43 -2.32 25.62
C LEU A 118 -6.09 -2.49 24.89
N SER A 119 -5.11 -1.62 25.16
CA SER A 119 -3.78 -1.72 24.55
C SER A 119 -3.05 -3.00 24.95
N ILE A 120 -3.14 -3.39 26.23
CA ILE A 120 -2.56 -4.65 26.72
C ILE A 120 -3.28 -5.85 26.09
N ALA A 121 -4.61 -5.80 25.95
CA ALA A 121 -5.40 -6.86 25.34
C ALA A 121 -5.04 -7.05 23.86
N LEU A 122 -4.93 -5.96 23.09
CA LEU A 122 -4.48 -5.99 21.69
C LEU A 122 -3.05 -6.54 21.58
N LEU A 123 -2.11 -6.05 22.39
CA LEU A 123 -0.73 -6.53 22.39
C LEU A 123 -0.65 -8.02 22.68
N SER A 124 -1.34 -8.47 23.73
CA SER A 124 -1.35 -9.88 24.13
C SER A 124 -1.99 -10.76 23.06
N THR A 125 -3.00 -10.26 22.35
CA THR A 125 -3.65 -10.96 21.24
C THR A 125 -2.72 -11.08 20.04
N PHE A 126 -2.07 -9.99 19.63
CA PHE A 126 -1.14 -10.00 18.49
C PHE A 126 0.08 -10.88 18.72
N LEU A 127 0.59 -10.94 19.97
CA LEU A 127 1.70 -11.83 20.33
C LEU A 127 1.36 -13.32 20.20
N GLN A 128 0.08 -13.70 20.19
CA GLN A 128 -0.35 -15.10 19.99
C GLN A 128 -0.28 -15.53 18.52
N PHE A 129 -0.38 -14.60 17.56
CA PHE A 129 -0.50 -14.92 16.13
C PHE A 129 0.82 -15.27 15.44
N GLY A 130 1.94 -15.32 16.16
CA GLY A 130 3.25 -15.68 15.59
C GLY A 130 3.70 -14.70 14.49
N GLY A 131 4.46 -15.19 13.50
CA GLY A 131 4.79 -14.41 12.29
C GLY A 131 5.98 -13.44 12.38
N GLY A 132 6.72 -13.43 13.50
CA GLY A 132 7.99 -12.70 13.63
C GLY A 132 7.89 -11.17 13.60
N ARG A 133 6.69 -10.61 13.52
CA ARG A 133 6.45 -9.16 13.62
C ARG A 133 6.67 -8.68 15.05
N TYR A 134 7.41 -7.59 15.20
CA TYR A 134 7.57 -6.91 16.49
C TYR A 134 6.34 -6.04 16.77
N TYR A 135 5.75 -6.18 17.96
CA TYR A 135 4.61 -5.39 18.40
C TYR A 135 5.00 -4.49 19.57
N LYS A 136 4.50 -3.26 19.58
CA LYS A 136 4.80 -2.30 20.65
C LYS A 136 3.63 -1.36 20.91
N ILE A 137 3.35 -1.14 22.19
CA ILE A 137 2.54 -0.01 22.63
C ILE A 137 3.43 1.24 22.55
N PHE A 138 3.02 2.22 21.77
CA PHE A 138 3.80 3.41 21.46
C PHE A 138 3.13 4.67 22.00
N GLU A 139 3.73 5.23 23.04
CA GLU A 139 3.31 6.50 23.64
C GLU A 139 4.12 7.65 23.06
N HIS A 140 3.44 8.65 22.51
CA HIS A 140 4.06 9.81 21.88
C HIS A 140 3.92 11.08 22.73
N ASN A 141 2.98 11.15 23.68
CA ASN A 141 2.72 12.32 24.53
C ASN A 141 2.58 13.64 23.72
N ASN A 142 1.97 13.54 22.55
CA ASN A 142 1.83 14.61 21.55
C ASN A 142 3.15 15.29 21.10
N LYS A 143 4.31 14.63 21.27
CA LYS A 143 5.61 15.14 20.81
C LYS A 143 5.83 14.84 19.33
N THR A 144 6.07 15.89 18.54
CA THR A 144 6.35 15.81 17.10
C THR A 144 7.46 14.81 16.76
N GLU A 145 8.56 14.82 17.53
CA GLU A 145 9.71 13.93 17.33
C GLU A 145 9.34 12.44 17.44
N LEU A 146 8.39 12.10 18.31
CA LEU A 146 7.92 10.72 18.48
C LEU A 146 6.88 10.35 17.43
N LEU A 147 6.02 11.30 17.06
CA LEU A 147 5.02 11.11 16.00
C LEU A 147 5.66 10.83 14.64
N SER A 148 6.79 11.50 14.31
CA SER A 148 7.51 11.23 13.07
C SER A 148 8.06 9.80 12.98
N LEU A 149 8.33 9.14 14.11
CA LEU A 149 8.86 7.77 14.14
C LEU A 149 7.81 6.70 13.81
N ILE A 150 6.51 7.04 13.82
CA ILE A 150 5.43 6.07 13.56
C ILE A 150 5.65 5.40 12.20
N GLN A 151 5.98 6.18 11.17
CA GLN A 151 6.21 5.64 9.82
C GLN A 151 7.52 4.84 9.72
N ASP A 152 8.53 5.16 10.52
CA ASP A 152 9.76 4.36 10.56
C ASP A 152 9.50 2.97 11.14
N PHE A 153 8.71 2.87 12.22
CA PHE A 153 8.27 1.59 12.76
C PHE A 153 7.42 0.81 11.76
N ILE A 154 6.45 1.46 11.11
CA ILE A 154 5.61 0.81 10.08
C ILE A 154 6.48 0.31 8.91
N GLY A 155 7.42 1.13 8.44
CA GLY A 155 8.36 0.79 7.37
C GLY A 155 9.29 -0.38 7.74
N SER A 156 9.63 -0.53 9.02
CA SER A 156 10.39 -1.69 9.54
C SER A 156 9.59 -3.00 9.62
N GLY A 157 8.28 -2.96 9.34
CA GLY A 157 7.40 -4.12 9.46
C GLY A 157 6.71 -4.26 10.81
N SER A 158 6.90 -3.33 11.75
CA SER A 158 6.40 -3.41 13.13
C SER A 158 4.89 -3.10 13.24
N GLY A 159 4.22 -3.71 14.21
CA GLY A 159 2.83 -3.41 14.57
C GLY A 159 2.79 -2.49 15.80
N LEU A 160 2.22 -1.29 15.64
CA LEU A 160 2.08 -0.33 16.73
C LEU A 160 0.65 -0.30 17.26
N ILE A 161 0.54 -0.19 18.58
CA ILE A 161 -0.71 0.15 19.27
C ILE A 161 -0.49 1.53 19.87
N ILE A 162 -1.27 2.51 19.43
CA ILE A 162 -1.12 3.92 19.83
C ILE A 162 -2.31 4.27 20.72
N PRO A 163 -2.12 4.37 22.05
CA PRO A 163 -3.25 4.47 22.98
C PRO A 163 -3.98 5.81 22.93
N ASN A 164 -3.32 6.85 22.42
CA ASN A 164 -3.82 8.21 22.38
C ASN A 164 -3.75 8.75 20.94
N GLN A 165 -4.84 9.34 20.46
CA GLN A 165 -4.82 10.08 19.20
C GLN A 165 -4.06 11.39 19.40
N TRP A 166 -3.28 11.81 18.40
CA TRP A 166 -2.62 13.11 18.40
C TRP A 166 -3.59 14.26 18.06
N GLU A 167 -3.16 15.48 18.32
CA GLU A 167 -3.93 16.69 17.99
C GLU A 167 -3.93 16.95 16.47
N ASP A 168 -5.04 17.49 15.95
CA ASP A 168 -5.26 17.71 14.51
C ASP A 168 -4.16 18.56 13.84
N ASP A 169 -3.49 19.44 14.58
CA ASP A 169 -2.38 20.26 14.07
C ASP A 169 -1.13 19.41 13.72
N LYS A 170 -1.05 18.17 14.22
CA LYS A 170 0.03 17.21 13.96
C LYS A 170 -0.27 16.20 12.86
N ASP A 171 -1.45 16.23 12.24
CA ASP A 171 -1.83 15.30 11.17
C ASP A 171 -0.85 15.30 9.99
N SER A 172 -0.22 16.44 9.71
CA SER A 172 0.78 16.56 8.63
C SER A 172 2.11 15.87 8.94
N VAL A 173 2.39 15.59 10.22
CA VAL A 173 3.64 14.97 10.70
C VAL A 173 3.59 13.46 10.52
N VAL A 174 2.41 12.86 10.69
CA VAL A 174 2.22 11.41 10.64
C VAL A 174 1.78 11.01 9.22
N GLY A 175 2.59 10.17 8.57
CA GLY A 175 2.17 9.58 7.30
C GLY A 175 0.91 8.72 7.46
N LYS A 176 0.08 8.65 6.42
CA LYS A 176 -1.21 7.93 6.45
C LYS A 176 -1.10 6.43 6.11
N GLN A 177 0.08 5.97 5.71
CA GLN A 177 0.26 4.60 5.22
C GLN A 177 0.18 3.60 6.38
N ASN A 178 -0.75 2.65 6.27
CA ASN A 178 -1.02 1.59 7.26
C ASN A 178 -1.28 2.11 8.69
N VAL A 179 -1.85 3.30 8.80
CA VAL A 179 -2.32 3.88 10.06
C VAL A 179 -3.83 3.78 10.06
N TYR A 180 -4.40 3.13 11.08
CA TYR A 180 -5.82 2.84 11.15
C TYR A 180 -6.44 3.43 12.42
N LEU A 181 -7.51 4.19 12.25
CA LEU A 181 -8.27 4.77 13.36
C LEU A 181 -9.35 3.79 13.83
N LEU A 182 -9.29 3.43 15.12
CA LEU A 182 -10.33 2.71 15.83
C LEU A 182 -11.20 3.71 16.58
N ASP A 183 -12.44 3.95 16.17
CA ASP A 183 -13.29 4.98 16.74
C ASP A 183 -14.78 4.71 16.44
N THR A 184 -15.71 5.46 17.04
CA THR A 184 -17.16 5.37 16.75
C THR A 184 -17.59 6.25 15.56
N SER A 185 -16.76 7.23 15.20
CA SER A 185 -17.02 8.14 14.08
C SER A 185 -17.11 7.40 12.74
N SER A 186 -17.89 7.96 11.82
CA SER A 186 -18.05 7.41 10.47
C SER A 186 -16.78 7.51 9.61
N SER A 187 -15.78 8.27 10.06
CA SER A 187 -14.47 8.40 9.42
C SER A 187 -13.45 7.36 9.90
N ALA A 188 -13.80 6.54 10.90
CA ALA A 188 -12.91 5.50 11.42
C ALA A 188 -12.67 4.40 10.38
N ASP A 189 -11.43 3.90 10.30
CA ASP A 189 -11.11 2.72 9.49
C ASP A 189 -11.72 1.46 10.12
N ILE A 190 -11.73 1.40 11.47
CA ILE A 190 -12.35 0.35 12.26
C ILE A 190 -13.44 0.99 13.11
N GLN A 191 -14.67 0.92 12.62
CA GLN A 191 -15.81 1.56 13.29
C GLN A 191 -16.36 0.69 14.44
N LEU A 192 -16.46 1.28 15.62
CA LEU A 192 -17.10 0.69 16.80
C LEU A 192 -18.61 0.96 16.82
N GLU A 193 -19.36 0.07 17.45
CA GLU A 193 -20.81 0.23 17.61
C GLU A 193 -21.14 1.27 18.68
N SER A 194 -20.37 1.28 19.76
CA SER A 194 -20.48 2.25 20.85
C SER A 194 -19.11 2.54 21.47
N ALA A 195 -19.01 3.65 22.18
CA ALA A 195 -17.77 4.08 22.83
C ALA A 195 -17.32 3.15 23.97
N ASP A 196 -18.27 2.45 24.57
CA ASP A 196 -18.15 1.55 25.71
C ASP A 196 -18.23 0.06 25.33
N GLU A 197 -18.07 -0.25 24.04
CA GLU A 197 -18.08 -1.63 23.53
C GLU A 197 -17.08 -2.51 24.32
N PRO A 198 -17.45 -3.75 24.73
CA PRO A 198 -16.56 -4.59 25.53
C PRO A 198 -15.20 -4.82 24.85
N ILE A 199 -14.11 -4.77 25.63
CA ILE A 199 -12.73 -4.93 25.12
C ILE A 199 -12.57 -6.19 24.26
N SER A 200 -13.20 -7.30 24.63
CA SER A 200 -13.14 -8.54 23.84
C SER A 200 -13.73 -8.39 22.43
N HIS A 201 -14.82 -7.64 22.29
CA HIS A 201 -15.46 -7.38 20.99
C HIS A 201 -14.61 -6.43 20.15
N ILE A 202 -14.07 -5.38 20.77
CA ILE A 202 -13.14 -4.45 20.11
C ILE A 202 -11.92 -5.21 19.57
N VAL A 203 -11.30 -6.04 20.41
CA VAL A 203 -10.14 -6.86 20.01
C VAL A 203 -10.51 -7.76 18.83
N GLN A 204 -11.66 -8.43 18.88
CA GLN A 204 -12.12 -9.28 17.77
C GLN A 204 -12.29 -8.48 16.47
N LYS A 205 -12.92 -7.31 16.51
CA LYS A 205 -13.07 -6.42 15.34
C LYS A 205 -11.73 -6.02 14.74
N VAL A 206 -10.77 -5.64 15.59
CA VAL A 206 -9.43 -5.26 15.13
C VAL A 206 -8.71 -6.45 14.48
N VAL A 207 -8.80 -7.64 15.06
CA VAL A 207 -8.17 -8.85 14.51
C VAL A 207 -8.77 -9.21 13.14
N LEU A 208 -10.10 -9.26 13.03
CA LEU A 208 -10.78 -9.56 11.77
C LEU A 208 -10.45 -8.51 10.70
N PHE A 209 -10.43 -7.22 11.06
CA PHE A 209 -10.01 -6.17 10.14
C PHE A 209 -8.58 -6.38 9.61
N LEU A 210 -7.64 -6.73 10.49
CA LEU A 210 -6.24 -6.96 10.11
C LEU A 210 -6.08 -8.22 9.26
N GLU A 211 -6.87 -9.27 9.52
CA GLU A 211 -6.96 -10.48 8.70
C GLU A 211 -7.52 -10.17 7.30
N ASP A 212 -8.65 -9.46 7.22
CA ASP A 212 -9.29 -9.06 5.95
C ASP A 212 -8.36 -8.19 5.08
N ASN A 213 -7.49 -7.41 5.71
CA ASN A 213 -6.47 -6.60 5.04
C ASN A 213 -5.16 -7.35 4.76
N GLY A 214 -5.05 -8.61 5.18
CA GLY A 214 -3.94 -9.53 4.92
C GLY A 214 -2.71 -9.32 5.81
N PHE A 215 -2.81 -8.57 6.91
CA PHE A 215 -1.70 -8.40 7.85
C PHE A 215 -1.47 -9.65 8.71
N PHE A 216 -2.54 -10.40 8.95
CA PHE A 216 -2.53 -11.74 9.53
C PHE A 216 -2.99 -12.75 8.49
N VAL A 217 -2.37 -13.92 8.51
CA VAL A 217 -2.73 -15.08 7.70
C VAL A 217 -2.65 -16.28 8.64
N PHE A 218 -3.77 -16.95 8.83
CA PHE A 218 -3.90 -18.12 9.70
C PHE A 218 -3.79 -19.42 8.90
#